data_AF-A0A256W9Y9-F1
#
_entry.id   AF-A0A256W9Y9-F1
#
_cell.length_a   1.000
_cell.length_b   1.000
_cell.length_c   1.000
_cell.angle_alpha   90.00
_cell.angle_beta   90.00
_cell.angle_gamma   90.00
#
_symmetry.space_group_name_H-M   'P 1'
#
loop_
_entity.id
_entity.type
_entity.pdbx_description
1 polymer ?
#
loop_
_entity_poly.entity_id
_entity_poly.type
_entity_poly.pdbx_seq_one_letter_code
_entity_poly.pdbx_strand_id
1 'polypeptide(L)'
;MAGPLKKMIIEAHRQADYSDSAVETFTVMFNPTSYTQKYELEYQDEQGAGTTGSPQVFGKIKPQDYTFELVFDGTGAVVKETDVHKEVEHFLKVTGKHDGEIHRPFYLLLSWGKLSVKCVLKSAEITYNLFKSNGDPLRAKVKAVFSENIEETLRVAKERKSSPDLTHVRMVKDKTTLPSMAFQIYGDPSYYFQMAGANKLKHFRSLATGTELSFPPVKNIEK
;
A
#
# COMPACT_ATOMS: atom_id res chain seq x y z
N MET A 1 -10.78 11.14 -27.70
CA MET A 1 -11.69 12.10 -27.04
C MET A 1 -11.26 12.24 -25.60
N ALA A 2 -10.79 13.42 -25.20
CA ALA A 2 -10.43 13.70 -23.80
C ALA A 2 -11.73 13.86 -22.99
N GLY A 3 -11.91 13.04 -21.96
CA GLY A 3 -13.06 13.15 -21.05
C GLY A 3 -13.02 14.45 -20.23
N PRO A 4 -14.10 14.77 -19.50
CA PRO A 4 -14.15 15.96 -18.65
C PRO A 4 -13.02 15.94 -17.61
N LEU A 5 -12.46 17.11 -17.32
CA LEU A 5 -11.34 17.28 -16.39
C LEU A 5 -11.79 16.88 -14.98
N LYS A 6 -11.34 15.71 -14.52
CA LYS A 6 -11.56 15.26 -13.14
C LYS A 6 -10.56 15.96 -12.23
N LYS A 7 -11.06 16.65 -11.22
CA LYS A 7 -10.23 17.23 -10.17
C LYS A 7 -9.77 16.15 -9.18
N MET A 8 -8.61 16.35 -8.57
CA MET A 8 -8.18 15.53 -7.43
C MET A 8 -9.01 15.90 -6.20
N ILE A 9 -9.49 14.87 -5.51
CA ILE A 9 -10.33 14.99 -4.31
C ILE A 9 -9.65 14.22 -3.17
N ILE A 10 -9.70 14.80 -1.98
CA ILE A 10 -9.20 14.23 -0.73
C ILE A 10 -10.37 14.13 0.24
N GLU A 11 -10.76 12.91 0.61
CA GLU A 11 -11.86 12.65 1.53
C GLU A 11 -11.31 12.21 2.88
N ALA A 12 -11.79 12.83 3.96
CA ALA A 12 -11.41 12.51 5.33
C ALA A 12 -12.43 11.57 5.98
N HIS A 13 -11.93 10.46 6.53
CA HIS A 13 -12.70 9.38 7.14
C HIS A 13 -12.21 9.13 8.56
N ARG A 14 -13.13 8.73 9.43
CA ARG A 14 -12.83 8.32 10.82
C ARG A 14 -12.50 6.84 10.90
N GLN A 15 -13.06 6.03 10.01
CA GLN A 15 -12.85 4.58 10.02
C GLN A 15 -11.73 4.16 9.06
N ALA A 16 -10.96 3.14 9.47
CA ALA A 16 -9.84 2.63 8.68
C ALA A 16 -10.27 1.81 7.45
N ASP A 17 -11.51 1.31 7.46
CA ASP A 17 -12.11 0.55 6.37
C ASP A 17 -12.75 1.46 5.30
N TYR A 18 -12.94 2.75 5.63
CA TYR A 18 -13.61 3.77 4.81
C TYR A 18 -15.07 3.41 4.54
N SER A 19 -15.73 2.70 5.46
CA SER A 19 -17.16 2.36 5.35
C SER A 19 -18.08 3.50 5.80
N ASP A 20 -17.53 4.49 6.51
CA ASP A 20 -18.20 5.71 6.91
C ASP A 20 -18.32 6.71 5.74
N SER A 21 -19.29 7.62 5.85
CA SER A 21 -19.34 8.80 4.98
C SER A 21 -18.16 9.72 5.29
N ALA A 22 -17.57 10.31 4.27
CA ALA A 22 -16.52 11.32 4.44
C ALA A 22 -17.01 12.44 5.37
N VAL A 23 -16.25 12.70 6.44
CA VAL A 23 -16.50 13.78 7.41
C VAL A 23 -16.36 15.12 6.72
N GLU A 24 -15.30 15.26 5.93
CA GLU A 24 -15.01 16.47 5.18
C GLU A 24 -14.28 16.08 3.89
N THR A 25 -14.50 16.88 2.84
CA THR A 25 -13.90 16.65 1.52
C THR A 25 -13.17 17.92 1.09
N PHE A 26 -11.93 17.76 0.67
CA PHE A 26 -11.11 18.82 0.11
C PHE A 26 -10.88 18.58 -1.39
N THR A 27 -11.30 19.52 -2.23
CA THR A 27 -11.06 19.47 -3.67
C THR A 27 -9.92 20.41 -4.02
N VAL A 28 -8.90 19.92 -4.74
CA VAL A 28 -7.75 20.75 -5.09
C VAL A 28 -8.17 21.90 -6.02
N MET A 29 -7.56 23.07 -5.83
CA MET A 29 -7.78 24.22 -6.72
C MET A 29 -7.30 23.90 -8.13
N PHE A 30 -6.03 23.47 -8.22
CA PHE A 30 -5.35 23.04 -9.43
C PHE A 30 -4.94 21.58 -9.29
N ASN A 31 -5.13 20.82 -10.36
CA ASN A 31 -4.61 19.47 -10.41
C ASN A 31 -3.07 19.51 -10.39
N PRO A 32 -2.42 18.61 -9.64
CA PRO A 32 -0.97 18.52 -9.66
C PRO A 32 -0.48 18.16 -11.07
N THR A 33 0.67 18.70 -11.47
CA THR A 33 1.28 18.42 -12.77
C THR A 33 1.90 17.03 -12.81
N SER A 34 2.35 16.53 -11.66
CA SER A 34 2.91 15.21 -11.45
C SER A 34 2.65 14.73 -10.02
N TYR A 35 2.82 13.43 -9.81
CA TYR A 35 2.90 12.85 -8.47
C TYR A 35 3.99 11.79 -8.45
N THR A 36 4.58 11.56 -7.28
CA THR A 36 5.61 10.55 -7.08
C THR A 36 5.06 9.43 -6.20
N GLN A 37 5.27 8.18 -6.60
CA GLN A 37 4.94 6.99 -5.82
C GLN A 37 6.24 6.26 -5.48
N LYS A 38 6.55 6.13 -4.18
CA LYS A 38 7.78 5.49 -3.69
C LYS A 38 7.48 4.08 -3.20
N TYR A 39 8.07 3.10 -3.85
CA TYR A 39 8.13 1.70 -3.39
C TYR A 39 9.46 1.44 -2.73
N GLU A 40 9.46 1.00 -1.48
CA GLU A 40 10.68 0.75 -0.72
C GLU A 40 10.64 -0.64 -0.09
N LEU A 41 11.67 -1.44 -0.39
CA LEU A 41 11.89 -2.77 0.17
C LEU A 41 13.07 -2.69 1.13
N GLU A 42 12.90 -3.24 2.32
CA GLU A 42 13.93 -3.32 3.34
C GLU A 42 14.46 -4.76 3.37
N TYR A 43 15.77 -4.91 3.17
CA TYR A 43 16.51 -6.16 3.30
C TYR A 43 17.32 -6.14 4.59
N GLN A 44 17.58 -7.31 5.15
CA GLN A 44 18.43 -7.45 6.33
C GLN A 44 19.88 -7.49 5.91
N ASP A 45 20.69 -6.65 6.55
CA ASP A 45 22.14 -6.63 6.36
C ASP A 45 22.81 -7.65 7.30
N GLU A 46 22.72 -8.93 6.95
CA GLU A 46 23.49 -9.98 7.64
C GLU A 46 24.86 -10.14 6.97
N GLN A 47 25.80 -9.25 7.28
CA GLN A 47 27.20 -9.40 6.85
C GLN A 47 28.14 -9.49 8.06
N GLY A 48 28.75 -10.65 8.25
CA GLY A 48 29.82 -10.84 9.21
C GLY A 48 31.11 -10.11 8.78
N ALA A 49 31.86 -9.58 9.75
CA ALA A 49 33.12 -8.89 9.49
C ALA A 49 34.10 -9.78 8.70
N GLY A 50 34.65 -9.26 7.60
CA GLY A 50 35.64 -9.94 6.75
C GLY A 50 35.07 -10.82 5.63
N THR A 51 33.75 -10.87 5.44
CA THR A 51 33.12 -11.61 4.33
C THR A 51 32.88 -10.69 3.12
N THR A 52 33.03 -11.21 1.90
CA THR A 52 32.74 -10.47 0.65
C THR A 52 31.38 -10.92 0.11
N GLY A 53 30.39 -10.02 0.15
CA GLY A 53 29.04 -10.24 -0.38
C GLY A 53 28.18 -11.11 0.53
N SER A 54 27.16 -10.51 1.16
CA SER A 54 26.12 -11.23 1.91
C SER A 54 24.89 -11.45 1.03
N PRO A 55 24.20 -12.61 1.18
CA PRO A 55 22.88 -12.77 0.61
C PRO A 55 21.92 -11.74 1.24
N GLN A 56 21.19 -11.01 0.41
CA GLN A 56 20.20 -10.03 0.87
C GLN A 56 18.92 -10.77 1.30
N VAL A 57 18.70 -10.91 2.61
CA VAL A 57 17.49 -11.53 3.15
C VAL A 57 16.36 -10.51 3.12
N PHE A 58 15.24 -10.85 2.48
CA PHE A 58 14.08 -9.96 2.42
C PHE A 58 13.51 -9.74 3.83
N GLY A 59 13.41 -8.47 4.24
CA GLY A 59 12.84 -8.08 5.54
C GLY A 59 11.36 -7.74 5.41
N LYS A 60 11.06 -6.59 4.78
CA LYS A 60 9.67 -6.11 4.64
C LYS A 60 9.52 -5.13 3.47
N ILE A 61 8.31 -5.02 2.95
CA ILE A 61 7.92 -3.93 2.05
C ILE A 61 7.36 -2.80 2.92
N LYS A 62 7.91 -1.59 2.82
CA LYS A 62 7.38 -0.42 3.53
C LYS A 62 6.07 0.05 2.88
N PRO A 63 5.17 0.69 3.65
CA PRO A 63 4.02 1.38 3.07
C PRO A 63 4.46 2.35 1.98
N GLN A 64 3.68 2.42 0.90
CA GLN A 64 4.04 3.27 -0.22
C GLN A 64 3.79 4.74 0.12
N ASP A 65 4.76 5.58 -0.18
CA ASP A 65 4.63 7.02 0.01
C ASP A 65 4.27 7.70 -1.32
N TYR A 66 3.22 8.52 -1.31
CA TYR A 66 2.75 9.33 -2.42
C TYR A 66 3.04 10.80 -2.14
N THR A 67 3.77 11.45 -3.03
CA THR A 67 4.09 12.88 -2.90
C THR A 67 3.37 13.68 -3.98
N PHE A 68 2.68 14.74 -3.58
CA PHE A 68 2.01 15.69 -4.46
C PHE A 68 2.48 17.11 -4.18
N GLU A 69 2.63 17.92 -5.23
CA GLU A 69 2.78 19.37 -5.12
C GLU A 69 1.44 20.03 -5.43
N LEU A 70 0.78 20.55 -4.39
CA LEU A 70 -0.49 21.25 -4.47
C LEU A 70 -0.22 22.76 -4.53
N VAL A 71 -0.92 23.46 -5.42
CA VAL A 71 -0.80 24.91 -5.58
C VAL A 71 -2.10 25.57 -5.13
N PHE A 72 -1.96 26.61 -4.34
CA PHE A 72 -3.03 27.47 -3.86
C PHE A 72 -2.78 28.87 -4.42
N ASP A 73 -3.78 29.45 -5.08
CA ASP A 73 -3.67 30.79 -5.67
C ASP A 73 -4.89 31.62 -5.30
N GLY A 74 -4.63 32.76 -4.67
CA GLY A 74 -5.63 33.73 -4.25
C GLY A 74 -5.58 35.02 -5.05
N THR A 75 -4.89 35.05 -6.20
CA THR A 75 -4.75 36.27 -7.01
C THR A 75 -6.03 36.68 -7.73
N GLY A 76 -7.00 35.77 -7.85
CA GLY A 76 -8.23 36.02 -8.61
C GLY A 76 -8.11 35.85 -10.13
N ALA A 77 -6.90 35.54 -10.65
CA ALA A 77 -6.64 35.53 -12.09
C ALA A 77 -7.22 34.30 -12.82
N VAL A 78 -7.26 33.14 -12.16
CA VAL A 78 -7.71 31.86 -12.75
C VAL A 78 -8.89 31.27 -11.99
N VAL A 79 -8.89 31.44 -10.67
CA VAL A 79 -9.97 31.05 -9.75
C VAL A 79 -10.45 32.29 -9.01
N LYS A 80 -11.63 32.20 -8.38
CA LYS A 80 -12.18 33.30 -7.56
C LYS A 80 -11.15 33.76 -6.53
N GLU A 81 -11.08 35.06 -6.28
CA GLU A 81 -10.21 35.59 -5.22
C GLU A 81 -10.60 34.96 -3.88
N THR A 82 -9.61 34.31 -3.25
CA THR A 82 -9.75 33.63 -1.96
C THR A 82 -8.51 33.90 -1.11
N ASP A 83 -8.70 33.81 0.19
CA ASP A 83 -7.61 33.93 1.15
C ASP A 83 -6.80 32.63 1.16
N VAL A 84 -5.56 32.70 0.65
CA VAL A 84 -4.67 31.54 0.55
C VAL A 84 -4.37 30.93 1.91
N HIS A 85 -4.25 31.76 2.95
CA HIS A 85 -3.92 31.26 4.27
C HIS A 85 -5.05 30.39 4.81
N LYS A 86 -6.30 30.84 4.67
CA LYS A 86 -7.49 30.07 5.07
C LYS A 86 -7.65 28.76 4.31
N GLU A 87 -7.33 28.76 3.01
CA GLU A 87 -7.42 27.57 2.18
C GLU A 87 -6.34 26.52 2.54
N VAL A 88 -5.13 26.98 2.85
CA VAL A 88 -4.08 26.10 3.38
C VAL A 88 -4.44 25.57 4.77
N GLU A 89 -4.98 26.41 5.66
CA GLU A 89 -5.50 25.97 6.95
C GLU A 89 -6.64 24.95 6.80
N HIS A 90 -7.54 25.15 5.84
CA HIS A 90 -8.61 24.20 5.54
C HIS A 90 -8.04 22.86 5.09
N PHE A 91 -7.08 22.87 4.16
CA PHE A 91 -6.38 21.66 3.76
C PHE A 91 -5.74 20.92 4.95
N LEU A 92 -5.01 21.63 5.82
CA LEU A 92 -4.40 21.05 7.01
C LEU A 92 -5.44 20.53 8.01
N LYS A 93 -6.57 21.22 8.14
CA LYS A 93 -7.67 20.83 9.01
C LYS A 93 -8.28 19.50 8.57
N VAL A 94 -8.51 19.34 7.26
CA VAL A 94 -9.07 18.11 6.69
C VAL A 94 -8.07 16.95 6.76
N THR A 95 -6.79 17.23 6.50
CA THR A 95 -5.79 16.17 6.28
C THR A 95 -4.95 15.80 7.50
N GLY A 96 -4.64 16.75 8.38
CA GLY A 96 -3.65 16.60 9.44
C GLY A 96 -4.13 16.93 10.84
N LYS A 97 -5.33 17.50 11.00
CA LYS A 97 -5.83 17.83 12.34
C LYS A 97 -6.19 16.57 13.11
N HIS A 98 -5.74 16.54 14.36
CA HIS A 98 -6.12 15.52 15.32
C HIS A 98 -7.63 15.60 15.60
N ASP A 99 -8.35 14.53 15.29
CA ASP A 99 -9.77 14.39 15.64
C ASP A 99 -9.88 13.81 17.06
N GLY A 100 -10.73 14.45 17.88
CA GLY A 100 -10.88 14.13 19.29
C GLY A 100 -11.62 12.81 19.55
N GLU A 101 -12.37 12.29 18.58
CA GLU A 101 -13.13 11.04 18.73
C GLU A 101 -12.27 9.82 18.43
N ILE A 102 -11.42 9.89 17.40
CA ILE A 102 -10.54 8.77 17.01
C ILE A 102 -9.13 8.84 17.62
N HIS A 103 -8.81 9.92 18.35
CA HIS A 103 -7.51 10.16 18.98
C HIS A 103 -6.31 10.11 17.99
N ARG A 104 -6.55 10.52 16.74
CA ARG A 104 -5.54 10.56 15.67
C ARG A 104 -6.00 11.47 14.52
N PRO A 105 -5.11 11.81 13.57
CA PRO A 105 -5.54 12.40 12.30
C PRO A 105 -6.43 11.45 11.48
N PHE A 106 -7.30 12.03 10.65
CA PHE A 106 -8.21 11.29 9.79
C PHE A 106 -7.49 10.33 8.82
N TYR A 107 -8.20 9.28 8.43
CA TYR A 107 -7.84 8.45 7.29
C TYR A 107 -8.25 9.18 6.01
N LEU A 108 -7.39 9.18 5.01
CA LEU A 108 -7.59 9.94 3.79
C LEU A 108 -7.78 9.00 2.60
N LEU A 109 -8.79 9.29 1.78
CA LEU A 109 -8.99 8.66 0.48
C LEU A 109 -8.66 9.68 -0.61
N LEU A 110 -7.58 9.42 -1.34
CA LEU A 110 -7.13 10.25 -2.45
C LEU A 110 -7.70 9.70 -3.75
N SER A 111 -8.45 10.53 -4.48
CA SER A 111 -9.12 10.16 -5.72
C SER A 111 -8.72 11.10 -6.86
N TRP A 112 -8.03 10.59 -7.88
CA TRP A 112 -7.69 11.34 -9.09
C TRP A 112 -7.61 10.46 -10.34
N GLY A 113 -8.63 10.56 -11.21
CA GLY A 113 -8.69 9.75 -12.43
C GLY A 113 -8.85 8.26 -12.11
N LYS A 114 -7.79 7.46 -12.30
CA LYS A 114 -7.73 6.04 -11.92
C LYS A 114 -6.99 5.81 -10.60
N LEU A 115 -6.34 6.85 -10.06
CA LEU A 115 -5.65 6.78 -8.80
C LEU A 115 -6.70 6.82 -7.67
N SER A 116 -6.70 5.79 -6.84
CA SER A 116 -7.53 5.68 -5.64
C SER A 116 -6.66 5.09 -4.54
N VAL A 117 -6.29 5.88 -3.55
CA VAL A 117 -5.33 5.48 -2.52
C VAL A 117 -5.89 5.75 -1.13
N LYS A 118 -5.91 4.70 -0.30
CA LYS A 118 -6.20 4.77 1.14
C LYS A 118 -4.90 5.10 1.88
N CYS A 119 -4.83 6.24 2.54
CA CYS A 119 -3.59 6.77 3.10
C CYS A 119 -3.81 7.62 4.36
N VAL A 120 -2.71 8.08 4.94
CA VAL A 120 -2.65 9.10 6.00
C VAL A 120 -1.63 10.17 5.61
N LEU A 121 -1.84 11.41 6.06
CA LEU A 121 -0.85 12.46 5.86
C LEU A 121 0.37 12.20 6.74
N LYS A 122 1.55 12.09 6.12
CA LYS A 122 2.84 11.88 6.80
C LYS A 122 3.57 13.19 7.04
N SER A 123 3.57 14.08 6.04
CA SER A 123 4.12 15.43 6.18
C SER A 123 3.49 16.38 5.16
N ALA A 124 3.46 17.67 5.52
CA ALA A 124 3.08 18.75 4.62
C ALA A 124 4.09 19.89 4.78
N GLU A 125 4.78 20.22 3.70
CA GLU A 125 5.73 21.34 3.64
C GLU A 125 5.09 22.48 2.85
N ILE A 126 4.93 23.65 3.46
CA ILE A 126 4.19 24.78 2.90
C ILE A 126 5.17 25.91 2.59
N THR A 127 5.19 26.35 1.34
CA THR A 127 5.96 27.50 0.87
C THR A 127 5.01 28.61 0.41
N TYR A 128 4.93 29.69 1.19
CA TYR A 128 4.19 30.89 0.82
C TYR A 128 5.01 31.77 -0.11
N ASN A 129 4.42 32.19 -1.22
CA ASN A 129 5.06 32.98 -2.27
C ASN A 129 4.11 34.07 -2.74
N LEU A 130 4.64 35.18 -3.28
CA LEU A 130 3.87 36.32 -3.78
C LEU A 130 2.96 36.92 -2.69
N PHE A 131 3.21 38.16 -2.29
CA PHE A 131 2.51 38.77 -1.16
C PHE A 131 1.80 40.05 -1.58
N LYS A 132 0.65 40.33 -0.96
CA LYS A 132 0.00 41.64 -0.99
C LYS A 132 0.88 42.66 -0.27
N SER A 133 0.65 43.94 -0.51
CA SER A 133 1.38 45.04 0.16
C SER A 133 1.20 45.04 1.69
N ASN A 134 0.13 44.44 2.20
CA ASN A 134 -0.13 44.26 3.63
C ASN A 134 0.56 43.03 4.24
N GLY A 135 1.27 42.21 3.45
CA GLY A 135 1.97 41.01 3.89
C GLY A 135 1.19 39.70 3.74
N ASP A 136 -0.07 39.73 3.31
CA ASP A 136 -0.85 38.49 3.12
C ASP A 136 -0.35 37.70 1.89
N PRO A 137 -0.22 36.36 1.99
CA PRO A 137 0.20 35.55 0.85
C PRO A 137 -0.90 35.45 -0.21
N LEU A 138 -0.51 35.63 -1.47
CA LEU A 138 -1.35 35.45 -2.66
C LEU A 138 -1.17 34.09 -3.31
N ARG A 139 -0.09 33.37 -2.99
CA ARG A 139 0.15 32.02 -3.50
C ARG A 139 0.82 31.15 -2.43
N ALA A 140 0.50 29.87 -2.42
CA ALA A 140 1.22 28.88 -1.63
C ALA A 140 1.43 27.62 -2.44
N LYS A 141 2.53 26.94 -2.16
CA LYS A 141 2.82 25.59 -2.63
C LYS A 141 2.87 24.67 -1.42
N VAL A 142 2.16 23.55 -1.48
CA VAL A 142 2.16 22.55 -0.43
C VAL A 142 2.66 21.25 -1.01
N LYS A 143 3.84 20.82 -0.55
CA LYS A 143 4.38 19.50 -0.84
C LYS A 143 3.88 18.54 0.24
N ALA A 144 2.85 17.77 -0.09
CA ALA A 144 2.23 16.82 0.82
C ALA A 144 2.72 15.40 0.52
N VAL A 145 3.16 14.69 1.57
CA VAL A 145 3.53 13.28 1.53
C VAL A 145 2.47 12.49 2.26
N PHE A 146 1.84 11.57 1.56
CA PHE A 146 0.84 10.64 2.08
C PHE A 146 1.43 9.24 2.13
N SER A 147 1.25 8.53 3.23
CA SER A 147 1.68 7.14 3.37
C SER A 147 0.48 6.21 3.27
N GLU A 148 0.61 5.15 2.47
CA GLU A 148 -0.44 4.15 2.29
C GLU A 148 -0.84 3.53 3.64
N ASN A 149 -2.14 3.45 3.88
CA ASN A 149 -2.68 2.83 5.07
C ASN A 149 -3.49 1.60 4.64
N ILE A 150 -2.89 0.43 4.83
CA ILE A 150 -3.55 -0.85 4.55
C ILE A 150 -4.12 -1.37 5.86
N GLU A 151 -5.40 -1.71 5.84
CA GLU A 151 -6.06 -2.34 6.98
C GLU A 151 -5.37 -3.65 7.36
N GLU A 152 -5.21 -3.89 8.66
CA GLU A 152 -4.59 -5.10 9.21
C GLU A 152 -5.23 -6.38 8.66
N THR A 153 -6.56 -6.44 8.55
CA THR A 153 -7.26 -7.63 8.05
C THR A 153 -6.98 -7.89 6.56
N LEU A 154 -6.96 -6.84 5.75
CA LEU A 154 -6.60 -6.91 4.33
C LEU A 154 -5.12 -7.24 4.12
N ARG A 155 -4.24 -6.72 4.98
CA ARG A 155 -2.81 -7.06 4.99
C ARG A 155 -2.62 -8.54 5.29
N VAL A 156 -3.19 -9.01 6.40
CA VAL A 156 -3.15 -10.42 6.81
C VAL A 156 -3.76 -11.33 5.75
N ALA A 157 -4.87 -10.93 5.10
CA ALA A 157 -5.46 -11.74 4.02
C ALA A 157 -4.58 -11.80 2.76
N LYS A 158 -3.90 -10.70 2.37
CA LYS A 158 -2.95 -10.69 1.24
C LYS A 158 -1.69 -11.50 1.56
N GLU A 159 -1.18 -11.38 2.77
CA GLU A 159 -0.01 -12.13 3.27
C GLU A 159 -0.34 -13.63 3.38
N ARG A 160 -1.47 -14.00 4.02
CA ARG A 160 -1.96 -15.39 4.09
C ARG A 160 -2.14 -16.05 2.72
N LYS A 161 -2.46 -15.29 1.67
CA LYS A 161 -2.57 -15.83 0.30
C LYS A 161 -1.22 -16.18 -0.34
N SER A 162 -0.12 -15.61 0.17
CA SER A 162 1.21 -15.71 -0.43
C SER A 162 2.24 -16.41 0.46
N SER A 163 1.89 -16.71 1.72
CA SER A 163 2.78 -17.42 2.65
C SER A 163 2.77 -18.94 2.42
N PRO A 164 3.95 -19.60 2.35
CA PRO A 164 4.09 -21.06 2.37
C PRO A 164 3.59 -21.74 3.67
N ASP A 165 3.12 -20.94 4.64
CA ASP A 165 2.65 -21.36 5.96
C ASP A 165 1.16 -21.81 5.96
N LEU A 166 0.48 -21.77 4.80
CA LEU A 166 -0.84 -22.37 4.63
C LEU A 166 -0.75 -23.76 4.01
N THR A 167 -1.65 -24.64 4.47
CA THR A 167 -1.85 -25.94 3.84
C THR A 167 -2.45 -25.73 2.44
N HIS A 168 -1.67 -25.95 1.38
CA HIS A 168 -2.20 -25.81 0.02
C HIS A 168 -2.91 -27.10 -0.39
N VAL A 169 -4.11 -27.03 -0.96
CA VAL A 169 -4.73 -28.20 -1.60
C VAL A 169 -4.55 -28.05 -3.10
N ARG A 170 -3.88 -29.00 -3.74
CA ARG A 170 -3.76 -29.05 -5.20
C ARG A 170 -4.27 -30.37 -5.75
N MET A 171 -4.97 -30.25 -6.86
CA MET A 171 -5.44 -31.41 -7.63
C MET A 171 -4.34 -31.88 -8.59
N VAL A 172 -4.09 -33.18 -8.61
CA VAL A 172 -3.12 -33.80 -9.53
C VAL A 172 -3.65 -33.69 -10.95
N LYS A 173 -2.90 -32.98 -11.81
CA LYS A 173 -3.14 -32.95 -13.26
C LYS A 173 -2.34 -34.05 -13.95
N ASP A 174 -2.78 -34.43 -15.14
CA ASP A 174 -2.10 -35.45 -15.94
C ASP A 174 -0.61 -35.12 -16.11
N LYS A 175 0.26 -36.13 -15.99
CA LYS A 175 1.75 -36.02 -16.03
C LYS A 175 2.42 -35.21 -14.90
N THR A 176 1.69 -34.84 -13.84
CA THR A 176 2.29 -34.12 -12.70
C THR A 176 2.85 -35.10 -11.67
N THR A 177 4.08 -34.89 -11.22
CA THR A 177 4.73 -35.73 -10.20
C THR A 177 4.76 -35.05 -8.83
N LEU A 178 4.80 -35.84 -7.75
CA LEU A 178 4.85 -35.30 -6.38
C LEU A 178 6.06 -34.37 -6.13
N PRO A 179 7.29 -34.71 -6.57
CA PRO A 179 8.44 -33.82 -6.42
C PRO A 179 8.28 -32.49 -7.18
N SER A 180 7.63 -32.51 -8.36
CA SER A 180 7.36 -31.29 -9.13
C SER A 180 6.39 -30.38 -8.38
N MET A 181 5.36 -30.94 -7.74
CA MET A 181 4.43 -30.16 -6.92
C MET A 181 5.08 -29.64 -5.64
N ALA A 182 5.95 -30.43 -5.00
CA ALA A 182 6.72 -29.99 -3.84
C ALA A 182 7.64 -28.80 -4.19
N PHE A 183 8.35 -28.87 -5.31
CA PHE A 183 9.18 -27.76 -5.80
C PHE A 183 8.35 -26.50 -6.10
N GLN A 184 7.16 -26.64 -6.69
CA GLN A 184 6.30 -25.50 -6.99
C GLN A 184 5.70 -24.80 -5.77
N ILE A 185 5.60 -25.48 -4.62
CA ILE A 185 4.97 -24.94 -3.40
C ILE A 185 6.04 -24.49 -2.40
N TYR A 186 7.11 -25.26 -2.22
CA TYR A 186 8.14 -25.02 -1.20
C TYR A 186 9.48 -24.59 -1.77
N GLY A 187 9.66 -24.60 -3.09
CA GLY A 187 10.94 -24.27 -3.74
C GLY A 187 12.01 -25.37 -3.64
N ASP A 188 11.71 -26.49 -2.98
CA ASP A 188 12.64 -27.63 -2.82
C ASP A 188 11.89 -28.95 -3.10
N PRO A 189 12.37 -29.76 -4.07
CA PRO A 189 11.74 -31.03 -4.40
C PRO A 189 11.85 -32.06 -3.28
N SER A 190 12.81 -31.93 -2.35
CA SER A 190 13.13 -32.92 -1.29
C SER A 190 11.97 -33.13 -0.31
N TYR A 191 11.06 -32.16 -0.19
CA TYR A 191 9.88 -32.24 0.67
C TYR A 191 8.83 -33.26 0.20
N TYR A 192 8.99 -33.88 -0.97
CA TYR A 192 8.05 -34.86 -1.51
C TYR A 192 7.84 -36.08 -0.59
N PHE A 193 8.83 -36.44 0.23
CA PHE A 193 8.73 -37.61 1.12
C PHE A 193 7.75 -37.34 2.27
N GLN A 194 7.90 -36.20 2.93
CA GLN A 194 7.00 -35.82 4.02
C GLN A 194 5.59 -35.52 3.49
N MET A 195 5.51 -34.99 2.27
CA MET A 195 4.26 -34.83 1.52
C MET A 195 3.53 -36.16 1.26
N ALA A 196 4.27 -37.22 0.90
CA ALA A 196 3.70 -38.55 0.71
C ALA A 196 3.16 -39.11 2.02
N GLY A 197 3.85 -38.88 3.14
CA GLY A 197 3.40 -39.24 4.48
C GLY A 197 2.12 -38.49 4.91
N ALA A 198 2.11 -37.16 4.75
CA ALA A 198 0.97 -36.31 5.10
C ALA A 198 -0.32 -36.69 4.33
N ASN A 199 -0.18 -37.11 3.07
CA ASN A 199 -1.30 -37.52 2.22
C ASN A 199 -1.58 -39.03 2.23
N LYS A 200 -0.88 -39.80 3.08
CA LYS A 200 -1.02 -41.27 3.19
C LYS A 200 -0.89 -41.98 1.84
N LEU A 201 0.01 -41.50 0.98
CA LEU A 201 0.22 -42.04 -0.36
C LEU A 201 1.05 -43.33 -0.30
N LYS A 202 0.42 -44.46 -0.65
CA LYS A 202 1.12 -45.76 -0.75
C LYS A 202 2.02 -45.85 -1.98
N HIS A 203 1.67 -45.14 -3.06
CA HIS A 203 2.39 -45.15 -4.34
C HIS A 203 2.65 -43.72 -4.84
N PHE A 204 3.60 -43.01 -4.20
CA PHE A 204 3.90 -41.61 -4.54
C PHE A 204 4.50 -41.39 -5.95
N ARG A 205 4.97 -42.45 -6.62
CA ARG A 205 5.49 -42.41 -8.00
C ARG A 205 4.40 -42.42 -9.07
N SER A 206 3.19 -42.86 -8.73
CA SER A 206 2.05 -42.94 -9.64
C SER A 206 0.85 -42.32 -8.95
N LEU A 207 0.62 -41.03 -9.25
CA LEU A 207 -0.51 -40.30 -8.72
C LEU A 207 -1.69 -40.42 -9.69
N ALA A 208 -2.86 -40.78 -9.19
CA ALA A 208 -4.06 -40.79 -10.00
C ALA A 208 -4.47 -39.34 -10.31
N THR A 209 -4.66 -39.03 -11.59
CA THR A 209 -5.17 -37.74 -12.04
C THR A 209 -6.52 -37.45 -11.38
N GLY A 210 -6.69 -36.23 -10.86
CA GLY A 210 -7.88 -35.83 -10.10
C GLY A 210 -7.78 -36.04 -8.59
N THR A 211 -6.70 -36.63 -8.08
CA THR A 211 -6.49 -36.75 -6.62
C THR A 211 -6.21 -35.37 -6.01
N GLU A 212 -6.90 -35.03 -4.93
CA GLU A 212 -6.56 -33.85 -4.13
C GLU A 212 -5.46 -34.17 -3.12
N LEU A 213 -4.37 -33.40 -3.18
CA LEU A 213 -3.25 -33.51 -2.27
C LEU A 213 -3.13 -32.25 -1.42
N SER A 214 -2.98 -32.46 -0.12
CA SER A 214 -2.80 -31.47 0.92
C SER A 214 -1.33 -31.25 1.22
N PHE A 215 -0.86 -30.01 1.11
CA PHE A 215 0.53 -29.60 1.25
C PHE A 215 0.70 -28.79 2.54
N PRO A 216 0.97 -29.44 3.69
CA PRO A 216 1.08 -28.77 5.00
C PRO A 216 2.31 -27.85 5.08
N PRO A 217 2.31 -26.84 5.98
CA PRO A 217 3.42 -25.91 6.11
C PRO A 217 4.72 -26.57 6.57
N VAL A 218 5.85 -26.09 6.07
CA VAL A 218 7.19 -26.67 6.31
C VAL A 218 7.57 -26.70 7.80
N LYS A 219 7.01 -25.79 8.62
CA LYS A 219 7.21 -25.79 10.09
C LYS A 219 6.55 -26.97 10.81
N ASN A 220 5.48 -27.54 10.26
CA ASN A 220 4.78 -28.69 10.82
C ASN A 220 5.30 -30.03 10.27
N ILE A 221 6.32 -29.97 9.41
CA ILE A 221 6.99 -31.15 8.88
C ILE A 221 8.15 -31.46 9.82
N GLU A 222 7.86 -32.18 10.91
CA GLU A 222 8.92 -32.71 11.79
C GLU A 222 9.92 -33.54 10.97
N LYS A 223 11.20 -33.42 11.33
CA LYS A 223 12.32 -34.14 10.71
C LYS A 223 12.22 -35.65 10.90
#